data_AF-A0AAP1TRK2-F1
#
_entry.id   AF-A0AAP1TRK2-F1
#
_cell.length_a   1.000
_cell.length_b   1.000
_cell.length_c   1.000
_cell.angle_alpha   90.00
_cell.angle_beta   90.00
_cell.angle_gamma   90.00
#
_symmetry.space_group_name_H-M   'P 1'
#
loop_
_entity.id
_entity.type
_entity.pdbx_description
1 polymer ?
#
loop_
_entity_poly.entity_id
_entity_poly.type
_entity_poly.pdbx_seq_one_letter_code
_entity_poly.pdbx_strand_id
1 'polypeptide(L)'
;METLNLFRQAMVMVVMLSAPPLLVAVVVGVLISLLQAVMQLQDQTLPFAVKLVAVGLVLAMTGRWIGVELIQLAMLAFNMIEQTRV
;
A
#
# COMPACT_ATOMS: atom_id res chain seq x y z
N MET A 1 13.73 24.24 7.66
CA MET A 1 12.95 24.04 6.42
C MET A 1 13.14 22.64 5.83
N GLU A 2 14.30 22.01 6.02
CA GLU A 2 14.60 20.67 5.49
C GLU A 2 13.74 19.55 6.11
N THR A 3 13.40 19.64 7.40
CA THR A 3 12.57 18.64 8.11
C THR A 3 11.14 18.59 7.56
N LEU A 4 10.58 19.76 7.25
CA LEU A 4 9.25 19.90 6.64
C LEU A 4 9.23 19.30 5.23
N ASN A 5 10.30 19.48 4.46
CA ASN A 5 10.41 18.87 3.13
C ASN A 5 10.51 17.35 3.20
N LEU A 6 11.27 16.80 4.16
CA LEU A 6 11.33 15.36 4.40
C LEU A 6 9.95 14.79 4.76
N PHE A 7 9.23 15.46 5.67
CA PHE A 7 7.86 15.07 6.04
C PHE A 7 6.91 15.09 4.84
N ARG A 8 6.95 16.16 4.04
CA ARG A 8 6.14 16.26 2.82
C ARG A 8 6.45 15.13 1.84
N GLN A 9 7.73 14.84 1.61
CA GLN A 9 8.15 13.77 0.72
C GLN A 9 7.72 12.39 1.25
N ALA A 10 7.84 12.17 2.56
CA ALA A 10 7.38 10.95 3.22
C ALA A 10 5.87 10.73 3.04
N MET A 11 5.05 11.77 3.23
CA MET A 11 3.60 11.67 3.05
C MET A 11 3.23 11.34 1.60
N VAL A 12 3.85 12.00 0.61
CA VAL A 12 3.60 11.72 -0.80
C VAL A 12 4.03 10.29 -1.15
N MET A 13 5.16 9.83 -0.63
CA MET A 13 5.67 8.49 -0.84
C MET A 13 4.71 7.43 -0.30
N VAL A 14 4.17 7.60 0.92
CA VAL A 14 3.16 6.68 1.50
C VAL A 14 1.90 6.59 0.63
N VAL A 15 1.42 7.73 0.12
CA VAL A 15 0.26 7.74 -0.78
C VAL A 15 0.58 6.98 -2.08
N MET A 16 1.75 7.21 -2.66
CA MET A 16 2.16 6.56 -3.90
C MET A 16 2.36 5.04 -3.75
N LEU A 17 2.93 4.62 -2.62
CA LEU A 17 3.18 3.21 -2.28
C LEU A 17 1.89 2.43 -1.95
N SER A 18 0.92 3.09 -1.31
CA SER A 18 -0.36 2.48 -0.96
C SER A 18 -1.36 2.45 -2.13
N ALA A 19 -1.20 3.32 -3.13
CA ALA A 19 -2.12 3.41 -4.27
C ALA A 19 -2.30 2.08 -5.04
N PRO A 20 -1.25 1.33 -5.44
CA PRO A 20 -1.43 0.07 -6.16
C PRO A 20 -2.24 -1.00 -5.40
N PRO A 21 -1.93 -1.36 -4.13
CA PRO A 21 -2.73 -2.33 -3.41
C PRO A 21 -4.16 -1.83 -3.12
N LEU A 22 -4.33 -0.53 -2.85
CA LEU A 22 -5.67 0.07 -2.68
C LEU A 22 -6.52 -0.05 -3.94
N LEU A 23 -5.96 0.26 -5.11
CA LEU A 23 -6.67 0.23 -6.39
C LEU A 23 -7.15 -1.19 -6.70
N VAL A 24 -6.29 -2.19 -6.48
CA VAL A 24 -6.70 -3.59 -6.68
C VAL A 24 -7.71 -4.05 -5.63
N ALA A 25 -7.55 -3.65 -4.37
CA ALA A 25 -8.53 -3.96 -3.32
C ALA A 25 -9.93 -3.40 -3.66
N VAL A 26 -9.99 -2.20 -4.22
CA VAL A 26 -11.24 -1.58 -4.70
C VAL A 26 -11.80 -2.34 -5.90
N VAL A 27 -11.02 -2.56 -6.95
CA VAL A 27 -11.50 -3.23 -8.17
C VAL A 27 -12.00 -4.65 -7.87
N VAL A 28 -11.19 -5.46 -7.19
CA VAL A 28 -11.59 -6.83 -6.80
C VAL A 28 -12.74 -6.79 -5.80
N GLY A 29 -12.74 -5.81 -4.89
CA GLY A 29 -13.80 -5.56 -3.94
C GLY A 29 -15.17 -5.38 -4.61
N VAL A 30 -15.21 -4.49 -5.61
CA VAL A 30 -16.42 -4.18 -6.38
C VAL A 30 -16.83 -5.37 -7.23
N LEU A 31 -15.90 -5.97 -7.99
CA LEU A 31 -16.20 -7.12 -8.85
C LEU A 31 -16.84 -8.27 -8.07
N ILE A 32 -16.27 -8.62 -6.91
CA ILE A 32 -16.80 -9.71 -6.09
C ILE A 32 -18.12 -9.32 -5.44
N SER A 33 -18.29 -8.07 -5.00
CA SER A 33 -19.58 -7.62 -4.44
C SER A 33 -20.73 -7.69 -5.46
N LEU A 34 -20.42 -7.41 -6.73
CA LEU A 34 -21.40 -7.49 -7.81
C LEU A 34 -21.75 -8.94 -8.15
N LEU A 35 -20.75 -9.82 -8.26
CA LEU A 35 -20.96 -11.26 -8.46
C LEU A 35 -21.78 -11.87 -7.32
N GLN A 36 -21.48 -11.47 -6.08
CA GLN A 36 -22.21 -11.91 -4.91
C GLN A 36 -23.69 -11.49 -4.95
N ALA A 37 -23.95 -10.24 -5.37
CA ALA A 37 -25.30 -9.71 -5.52
C ALA A 37 -26.10 -10.42 -6.63
N VAL A 38 -25.48 -10.67 -7.80
CA VAL A 38 -26.14 -11.33 -8.94
C VAL A 38 -26.43 -12.80 -8.65
N MET A 39 -25.50 -13.52 -8.02
CA MET A 39 -25.67 -14.94 -7.68
C MET A 39 -26.49 -15.17 -6.41
N GLN A 40 -26.92 -14.12 -5.71
CA GLN A 40 -27.61 -14.18 -4.42
C GLN A 40 -26.85 -14.99 -3.35
N LEU A 41 -25.51 -15.03 -3.45
CA LEU A 41 -24.68 -15.85 -2.57
C LEU A 41 -24.42 -15.09 -1.26
N GLN A 42 -25.16 -15.39 -0.18
CA GLN A 42 -25.00 -14.68 1.10
C GLN A 42 -23.83 -15.17 1.97
N ASP A 43 -23.01 -16.10 1.47
CA ASP A 43 -21.87 -16.62 2.21
C ASP A 43 -20.71 -15.61 2.21
N GLN A 44 -20.34 -15.09 3.39
CA GLN A 44 -19.29 -14.07 3.53
C GLN A 44 -17.88 -14.65 3.50
N THR A 45 -17.73 -15.98 3.62
CA THR A 45 -16.41 -16.64 3.69
C THR A 45 -15.67 -16.63 2.36
N LEU A 46 -16.38 -16.91 1.26
CA LEU A 46 -15.80 -16.98 -0.09
C LEU A 46 -15.31 -15.61 -0.60
N PRO A 47 -16.09 -14.51 -0.51
CA PRO A 47 -15.60 -13.18 -0.86
C PRO A 47 -14.37 -12.75 -0.06
N PHE A 48 -14.31 -13.12 1.22
CA PHE A 48 -13.19 -12.79 2.09
C PHE A 48 -11.90 -13.49 1.62
N ALA A 49 -11.96 -14.80 1.37
CA ALA A 49 -10.81 -15.56 0.89
C ALA A 49 -10.28 -15.03 -0.45
N VAL A 50 -11.16 -14.76 -1.42
CA VAL A 50 -10.74 -14.27 -2.74
C VAL A 50 -10.14 -12.86 -2.66
N LYS A 51 -10.73 -11.95 -1.87
CA LYS A 51 -10.15 -10.61 -1.66
C LYS A 51 -8.76 -10.70 -1.02
N LEU A 52 -8.58 -11.57 -0.02
CA LEU A 52 -7.30 -11.74 0.67
C LEU A 52 -6.21 -12.23 -0.28
N VAL A 53 -6.50 -13.26 -1.09
CA VAL A 53 -5.55 -13.76 -2.10
C VAL A 53 -5.20 -12.69 -3.12
N ALA A 54 -6.19 -11.93 -3.61
CA ALA A 54 -5.96 -10.88 -4.59
C ALA A 54 -5.06 -9.75 -4.04
N VAL A 55 -5.36 -9.23 -2.86
CA VAL A 55 -4.53 -8.19 -2.21
C VAL A 55 -3.15 -8.74 -1.87
N GLY A 56 -3.07 -9.97 -1.38
CA GLY A 56 -1.80 -10.65 -1.08
C GLY A 56 -0.89 -10.79 -2.29
N LEU A 57 -1.44 -11.18 -3.44
CA LEU A 57 -0.68 -11.25 -4.71
C LEU A 57 -0.15 -9.88 -5.13
N VAL A 58 -0.96 -8.84 -5.04
CA VAL A 58 -0.53 -7.48 -5.39
C VAL A 58 0.59 -7.01 -4.48
N LEU A 59 0.45 -7.20 -3.16
CA LEU A 59 1.50 -6.88 -2.20
C LEU A 59 2.77 -7.69 -2.43
N ALA A 60 2.67 -8.96 -2.83
CA ALA A 60 3.85 -9.75 -3.19
C ALA A 60 4.56 -9.19 -4.44
N MET A 61 3.79 -8.74 -5.44
CA MET A 61 4.35 -8.14 -6.66
C MET A 61 4.93 -6.74 -6.42
N THR A 62 4.26 -5.90 -5.64
CA THR A 62 4.72 -4.54 -5.33
C THR A 62 5.67 -4.48 -4.15
N GLY A 63 5.84 -5.57 -3.39
CA GLY A 63 6.62 -5.62 -2.17
C GLY A 63 8.09 -5.25 -2.38
N ARG A 64 8.70 -5.67 -3.50
CA ARG A 64 10.08 -5.28 -3.83
C ARG A 64 10.21 -3.77 -4.02
N TRP A 65 9.26 -3.16 -4.74
CA TRP A 65 9.27 -1.71 -4.96
C TRP A 65 9.05 -0.96 -3.65
N ILE A 66 8.07 -1.38 -2.85
CA ILE A 66 7.79 -0.77 -1.54
C ILE A 66 9.00 -0.85 -0.61
N GLY A 67 9.68 -1.99 -0.59
CA GLY A 67 10.88 -2.18 0.23
C GLY A 67 12.01 -1.21 -0.14
N VAL A 68 12.28 -1.04 -1.44
CA VAL A 68 13.35 -0.12 -1.90
C VAL A 68 13.04 1.32 -1.49
N GLU A 69 11.80 1.77 -1.69
CA GLU A 69 11.38 3.14 -1.40
C GLU A 69 11.44 3.45 0.12
N LEU A 70 11.01 2.49 0.96
CA LEU A 70 11.09 2.62 2.42
C LEU A 70 12.54 2.67 2.92
N ILE A 71 13.43 1.87 2.34
CA ILE A 71 14.86 1.90 2.71
C ILE A 71 15.48 3.26 2.33
N GLN A 72 15.14 3.82 1.17
CA GLN A 72 15.60 5.16 0.77
C GLN A 72 15.12 6.23 1.74
N LEU A 73 13.84 6.21 2.12
CA LEU A 73 13.28 7.14 3.11
C LEU A 73 13.96 7.01 4.47
N ALA A 74 14.23 5.77 4.92
CA ALA A 74 14.96 5.53 6.15
C ALA A 74 16.37 6.12 6.10
N MET A 75 17.13 5.89 5.02
CA MET A 75 18.47 6.46 4.85
C MET A 75 18.46 8.00 4.86
N LEU A 76 17.49 8.62 4.18
CA LEU A 76 17.32 10.07 4.20
C LEU A 76 17.08 10.60 5.63
N ALA A 77 16.24 9.91 6.40
CA ALA A 77 15.97 10.28 7.79
C ALA A 77 17.22 10.11 8.69
N PHE A 78 17.97 9.01 8.55
CA PHE A 78 19.19 8.78 9.33
C PHE A 78 20.28 9.80 9.02
N ASN A 79 20.52 10.10 7.74
CA ASN A 79 21.51 11.11 7.33
C ASN A 79 21.18 12.50 7.90
N MET A 80 19.89 12.83 7.98
CA MET A 80 19.44 14.11 8.52
C MET A 80 19.71 14.22 10.04
N ILE A 81 19.57 13.12 10.77
CA ILE A 81 19.88 13.05 12.20
C ILE A 81 21.39 13.20 12.43
N GLU A 82 22.22 12.57 11.58
CA GLU A 82 23.68 12.65 11.69
C GLU A 82 24.21 14.08 11.47
N GLN A 83 23.69 14.81 10.48
CA GLN A 83 24.09 16.19 10.22
C GLN A 83 23.72 17.19 11.33
N THR A 84 22.70 16.87 12.14
CA THR A 84 22.29 17.72 13.28
C THR A 84 23.24 17.55 14.48
N ARG A 85 24.11 16.54 14.47
CA ARG A 85 25.02 16.21 15.59
C ARG A 85 26.44 16.80 15.45
N VAL A 86 26.59 17.91 14.73
CA VAL A 86 27.81 18.75 14.67
C VAL A 86 27.44 20.16 15.12
#